data_AF-A0AAJ6XFD1-F1
#
_entry.id   AF-A0AAJ6XFD1-F1
#
_cell.length_a   1.000
_cell.length_b   1.000
_cell.length_c   1.000
_cell.angle_alpha   90.00
_cell.angle_beta   90.00
_cell.angle_gamma   90.00
#
_symmetry.space_group_name_H-M   'P 1'
#
loop_
_entity.id
_entity.type
_entity.pdbx_description
1 polymer ?
#
loop_
_entity_poly.entity_id
_entity_poly.type
_entity_poly.pdbx_seq_one_letter_code
_entity_poly.pdbx_strand_id
1 'polypeptide(L)'
;MASSNSITEPSPKFQLPTRRSIMAEAKAASPAPEWLSPRNAALCNFQKLVAELMGTYILVFVGCGAALTDKIQRLNMLGIAIVWGAVLMAAIYALRHVSGAHFNPAVSIALAVVRKFSWKEVPMYILAQVLGSTLASLTLRVLFHEQGNIQPIVNQYSDPTSDLEAIVWEFIITFILMFTICGVATDPRAVWSELH
;
A
#
# COMPACT_ATOMS: atom_id res chain seq x y z
N MET A 1 28.87 57.82 69.00
CA MET A 1 27.54 57.22 68.77
C MET A 1 27.11 57.53 67.35
N ALA A 2 27.13 56.52 66.47
CA ALA A 2 26.26 56.43 65.29
C ALA A 2 26.31 54.99 64.80
N SER A 3 25.28 54.23 65.16
CA SER A 3 24.92 52.95 64.56
C SER A 3 23.90 53.25 63.46
N SER A 4 24.07 52.68 62.26
CA SER A 4 22.92 52.29 61.42
C SER A 4 23.33 51.37 60.27
N ASN A 5 23.03 50.09 60.47
CA ASN A 5 22.23 49.22 59.59
C ASN A 5 22.65 48.99 58.12
N SER A 6 23.04 47.73 57.91
CA SER A 6 22.90 46.87 56.74
C SER A 6 21.84 47.26 55.69
N ILE A 7 22.24 47.23 54.41
CA ILE A 7 21.38 46.76 53.32
C ILE A 7 22.23 45.85 52.43
N THR A 8 22.07 44.54 52.61
CA THR A 8 22.45 43.53 51.61
C THR A 8 21.36 43.53 50.54
N GLU A 9 21.58 44.15 49.38
CA GLU A 9 20.71 43.92 48.22
C GLU A 9 20.88 42.46 47.76
N PRO A 10 19.79 41.69 47.61
CA PRO A 10 19.89 40.35 47.05
C PRO A 10 20.23 40.46 45.56
N SER A 11 21.23 39.70 45.12
CA SER A 11 21.64 39.65 43.72
C SER A 11 20.45 39.29 42.81
N PRO A 12 20.35 39.91 41.62
CA PRO A 12 19.26 39.63 40.69
C PRO A 12 19.28 38.14 40.35
N LYS A 13 18.19 37.43 40.70
CA LYS A 13 18.06 36.00 40.43
C LYS A 13 18.00 35.81 38.91
N PHE A 14 19.09 35.32 38.34
CA PHE A 14 19.13 34.85 36.96
C PHE A 14 18.16 33.68 36.83
N GLN A 15 16.95 33.94 36.32
CA GLN A 15 15.94 32.91 36.10
C GLN A 15 16.35 32.11 34.86
N LEU A 16 16.81 30.89 35.08
CA LEU A 16 17.08 29.97 34.00
C LEU A 16 15.77 29.69 33.23
N PRO A 17 15.80 29.78 31.90
CA PRO A 17 14.63 29.51 31.09
C PRO A 17 14.14 28.08 31.37
N THR A 18 12.84 27.95 31.59
CA THR A 18 12.24 26.64 31.84
C THR A 18 12.32 25.79 30.58
N ARG A 19 12.44 24.46 30.73
CA ARG A 19 12.46 23.53 29.59
C ARG A 19 11.29 23.78 28.62
N ARG A 20 10.14 24.23 29.12
CA ARG A 20 8.97 24.59 28.29
C ARG A 20 9.20 25.83 27.43
N SER A 21 9.84 26.88 27.94
CA SER A 21 10.12 28.07 27.14
C SER A 21 11.18 27.78 26.06
N ILE A 22 12.20 27.00 26.40
CA ILE A 22 13.24 26.55 25.46
C ILE A 22 12.62 25.72 24.32
N MET A 23 11.71 24.78 24.66
CA MET A 23 11.04 23.97 23.65
C MET A 23 10.04 24.78 22.80
N ALA A 24 9.39 25.79 23.38
CA ALA A 24 8.48 26.67 22.65
C ALA A 24 9.24 27.56 21.64
N GLU A 25 10.37 28.15 22.03
CA GLU A 25 11.24 28.91 21.13
C GLU A 25 11.88 28.01 20.06
N ALA A 26 12.37 26.82 20.42
CA ALA A 26 12.94 25.88 19.46
C ALA A 26 11.91 25.42 18.41
N LYS A 27 10.65 25.24 18.81
CA LYS A 27 9.54 24.89 17.90
C LYS A 27 9.11 26.08 17.03
N ALA A 28 9.22 27.31 17.54
CA ALA A 28 8.92 28.52 16.78
C ALA A 28 10.04 28.89 15.79
N ALA A 29 11.30 28.55 16.11
CA ALA A 29 12.48 28.89 15.31
C ALA A 29 12.79 27.88 14.20
N SER A 30 12.24 26.67 14.25
CA SER A 30 12.48 25.65 13.22
C SER A 30 11.33 25.65 12.21
N PRO A 31 11.48 26.23 11.00
CA PRO A 31 10.51 26.02 9.93
C PRO A 31 10.41 24.52 9.65
N ALA A 32 9.20 24.02 9.37
CA ALA A 32 9.03 22.63 8.99
C ALA A 32 9.99 22.34 7.82
N PRO A 33 10.87 21.32 7.94
CA PRO A 33 11.85 21.05 6.91
C PRO A 33 11.20 20.88 5.54
N GLU A 34 11.87 21.29 4.47
CA GLU A 34 11.29 21.40 3.12
C GLU A 34 10.63 20.10 2.62
N TRP A 35 11.11 18.94 3.08
CA TRP A 35 10.50 17.63 2.79
C TRP A 35 9.12 17.39 3.43
N LEU A 36 8.74 18.18 4.44
CA LEU A 36 7.37 18.22 5.01
C LEU A 36 6.45 19.19 4.27
N SER A 37 6.90 19.82 3.17
CA SER A 37 6.04 20.73 2.42
C SER A 37 4.82 19.99 1.84
N PRO A 38 3.63 20.62 1.81
CA PRO A 38 2.42 20.01 1.24
C PRO A 38 2.59 19.54 -0.21
N ARG A 39 3.45 20.22 -0.98
CA ARG A 39 3.81 19.84 -2.35
C ARG A 39 4.56 18.50 -2.41
N ASN A 40 5.55 18.32 -1.55
CA ASN A 40 6.36 17.09 -1.52
C ASN A 40 5.53 15.89 -1.03
N ALA A 41 4.61 16.12 -0.08
CA ALA A 41 3.65 15.10 0.34
C ALA A 41 2.66 14.72 -0.78
N ALA A 42 2.14 15.70 -1.53
CA ALA A 42 1.24 15.44 -2.66
C ALA A 42 1.92 14.67 -3.81
N LEU A 43 3.17 15.02 -4.13
CA LEU A 43 3.97 14.30 -5.13
C LEU A 43 4.22 12.84 -4.71
N CYS A 44 4.57 12.61 -3.44
CA CYS A 44 4.73 11.27 -2.90
C CYS A 44 3.41 10.46 -3.00
N ASN A 45 2.28 11.08 -2.67
CA ASN A 45 0.97 10.41 -2.80
C ASN A 45 0.60 10.12 -4.25
N PHE A 46 0.87 11.03 -5.18
CA PHE A 46 0.64 10.78 -6.60
C PHE A 46 1.49 9.61 -7.13
N GLN A 47 2.77 9.55 -6.75
CA GLN A 47 3.65 8.43 -7.10
C GLN A 47 3.13 7.09 -6.59
N LYS A 48 2.63 7.04 -5.35
CA LYS A 48 1.98 5.84 -4.79
C LYS A 48 0.78 5.39 -5.63
N LEU A 49 -0.10 6.32 -6.01
CA LEU A 49 -1.30 6.01 -6.78
C LEU A 49 -0.96 5.52 -8.19
N VAL A 50 0.03 6.13 -8.84
CA VAL A 50 0.51 5.66 -10.16
C VAL A 50 1.12 4.26 -10.04
N ALA A 51 1.91 4.00 -8.99
CA ALA A 51 2.47 2.68 -8.75
C ALA A 51 1.39 1.60 -8.51
N GLU A 52 0.35 1.90 -7.73
CA GLU A 52 -0.78 0.99 -7.53
C GLU A 52 -1.55 0.73 -8.83
N LEU A 53 -1.83 1.78 -9.61
CA LEU A 53 -2.51 1.66 -10.89
C LEU A 53 -1.71 0.78 -11.87
N MET A 54 -0.42 1.08 -12.04
CA MET A 54 0.46 0.36 -12.95
C MET A 54 0.68 -1.09 -12.51
N GLY A 55 0.88 -1.33 -11.22
CA GLY A 55 1.06 -2.68 -10.69
C GLY A 55 -0.19 -3.53 -10.86
N THR A 56 -1.38 -2.99 -10.55
CA THR A 56 -2.64 -3.70 -10.80
C THR A 56 -2.89 -3.92 -12.29
N TYR A 57 -2.58 -2.93 -13.14
CA TYR A 57 -2.67 -3.08 -14.59
C TYR A 57 -1.81 -4.26 -15.09
N ILE A 58 -0.53 -4.29 -14.73
CA ILE A 58 0.41 -5.34 -15.15
C ILE A 58 -0.06 -6.71 -14.65
N LEU A 59 -0.46 -6.80 -13.38
CA LEU A 59 -0.95 -8.03 -12.77
C LEU A 59 -2.15 -8.60 -13.53
N VAL A 60 -3.17 -7.78 -13.79
CA VAL A 60 -4.40 -8.21 -14.49
C VAL A 60 -4.12 -8.49 -15.97
N PHE A 61 -3.36 -7.64 -16.64
CA PHE A 61 -3.05 -7.78 -18.06
C PHE A 61 -2.31 -9.10 -18.34
N VAL A 62 -1.29 -9.42 -17.55
CA VAL A 62 -0.49 -10.63 -17.74
C VAL A 62 -1.25 -11.87 -17.24
N GLY A 63 -1.90 -11.81 -16.08
CA GLY A 63 -2.64 -12.94 -15.51
C GLY A 63 -3.83 -13.37 -16.38
N CYS A 64 -4.71 -12.44 -16.74
CA CYS A 64 -5.84 -12.72 -17.63
C CYS A 64 -5.38 -12.99 -19.06
N GLY A 65 -4.32 -12.31 -19.55
CA GLY A 65 -3.74 -12.58 -20.87
C GLY A 65 -3.21 -14.00 -21.01
N ALA A 66 -2.58 -14.55 -19.96
CA ALA A 66 -2.16 -15.95 -19.95
C ALA A 66 -3.34 -16.92 -20.00
N ALA A 67 -4.43 -16.63 -19.25
CA ALA A 67 -5.65 -17.44 -19.30
C ALA A 67 -6.36 -17.38 -20.66
N LEU A 68 -6.32 -16.24 -21.35
CA LEU A 68 -6.82 -16.12 -22.73
C LEU A 68 -5.95 -16.91 -23.72
N THR A 69 -4.63 -16.91 -23.51
CA THR A 69 -3.67 -17.59 -24.40
C THR A 69 -3.66 -19.10 -24.21
N ASP A 70 -4.07 -19.61 -23.04
CA ASP A 70 -4.18 -21.05 -22.77
C ASP A 70 -5.10 -21.77 -23.78
N LYS A 71 -6.14 -21.08 -24.27
CA LYS A 71 -7.03 -21.58 -25.32
C LYS A 71 -6.32 -21.87 -26.65
N ILE A 72 -5.15 -21.28 -26.87
CA ILE A 72 -4.35 -21.37 -28.10
C ILE A 72 -3.16 -22.30 -27.89
N GLN A 73 -2.45 -22.15 -26.77
CA GLN A 73 -1.14 -22.78 -26.55
C GLN A 73 -1.10 -23.86 -25.47
N ARG A 74 -2.21 -24.17 -24.77
CA ARG A 74 -2.28 -25.18 -23.70
C ARG A 74 -1.22 -24.99 -22.60
N LEU A 75 -1.21 -23.80 -21.99
CA LEU A 75 -0.42 -23.45 -20.82
C LEU A 75 -0.75 -24.34 -19.59
N ASN A 76 -1.94 -24.96 -19.56
CA ASN A 76 -2.48 -25.76 -18.45
C ASN A 76 -2.65 -24.93 -17.15
N MET A 77 -3.46 -25.43 -16.20
CA MET A 77 -3.71 -24.71 -14.93
C MET A 77 -2.43 -24.36 -14.16
N LEU A 78 -1.43 -25.24 -14.18
CA LEU A 78 -0.15 -24.99 -13.52
C LEU A 78 0.61 -23.82 -14.15
N GLY A 79 0.63 -23.71 -15.48
CA GLY A 79 1.28 -22.59 -16.16
C GLY A 79 0.62 -21.26 -15.83
N ILE A 80 -0.71 -21.22 -15.80
CA ILE A 80 -1.47 -20.03 -15.41
C ILE A 80 -1.15 -19.64 -13.96
N ALA A 81 -1.12 -20.60 -13.03
CA ALA A 81 -0.78 -20.34 -11.62
C ALA A 81 0.65 -19.77 -11.46
N ILE A 82 1.61 -20.31 -12.20
CA ILE A 82 3.00 -19.81 -12.20
C ILE A 82 3.05 -18.37 -12.71
N VAL A 83 2.32 -18.04 -13.79
CA VAL A 83 2.28 -16.68 -14.33
C VAL A 83 1.71 -15.69 -13.31
N TRP A 84 0.61 -16.01 -12.64
CA TRP A 84 0.03 -15.17 -11.59
C TRP A 84 1.01 -14.91 -10.45
N GLY A 85 1.69 -15.95 -9.97
CA GLY A 85 2.69 -15.82 -8.91
C GLY A 85 3.91 -15.01 -9.35
N ALA A 86 4.44 -15.29 -10.55
CA ALA A 86 5.64 -14.64 -11.07
C ALA A 86 5.42 -13.15 -11.36
N VAL A 87 4.29 -12.77 -11.96
CA VAL A 87 3.99 -11.36 -12.24
C VAL A 87 3.72 -10.59 -10.96
N LEU A 88 3.02 -11.19 -9.99
CA LEU A 88 2.79 -10.57 -8.68
C LEU A 88 4.12 -10.33 -7.96
N MET A 89 5.01 -11.31 -7.94
CA MET A 89 6.35 -11.19 -7.34
C MET A 89 7.17 -10.08 -8.01
N ALA A 90 7.20 -10.05 -9.35
CA ALA A 90 7.91 -9.03 -10.11
C ALA A 90 7.37 -7.62 -9.81
N ALA A 91 6.04 -7.45 -9.78
CA ALA A 91 5.40 -6.18 -9.47
C ALA A 91 5.70 -5.73 -8.03
N ILE A 92 5.69 -6.64 -7.05
CA ILE A 92 6.05 -6.34 -5.66
C ILE A 92 7.52 -5.89 -5.59
N TYR A 93 8.46 -6.60 -6.20
CA TYR A 93 9.87 -6.19 -6.17
C TYR A 93 10.10 -4.84 -6.83
N ALA A 94 9.40 -4.54 -7.93
CA ALA A 94 9.55 -3.30 -8.65
C ALA A 94 8.94 -2.09 -7.90
N LEU A 95 7.80 -2.25 -7.24
CA LEU A 95 6.97 -1.11 -6.82
C LEU A 95 6.70 -1.03 -5.31
N ARG A 96 7.09 -2.06 -4.52
CA ARG A 96 6.87 -2.07 -3.06
C ARG A 96 7.45 -0.85 -2.36
N HIS A 97 8.62 -0.39 -2.78
CA HIS A 97 9.29 0.77 -2.17
C HIS A 97 8.58 2.10 -2.45
N VAL A 98 7.70 2.14 -3.46
CA VAL A 98 6.92 3.33 -3.82
C VAL A 98 5.57 3.34 -3.10
N SER A 99 4.75 2.31 -3.28
CA SER A 99 3.36 2.30 -2.78
C SER A 99 3.07 1.34 -1.62
N GLY A 100 3.99 0.43 -1.32
CA GLY A 100 3.71 -0.75 -0.49
C GLY A 100 3.21 -1.96 -1.29
N ALA A 101 2.97 -1.81 -2.60
CA ALA A 101 2.56 -2.86 -3.53
C ALA A 101 1.32 -3.65 -3.06
N HIS A 102 0.20 -2.97 -2.85
CA HIS A 102 -1.03 -3.63 -2.43
C HIS A 102 -1.71 -4.32 -3.61
N PHE A 103 -1.83 -3.61 -4.74
CA PHE A 103 -2.46 -4.01 -6.02
C PHE A 103 -3.85 -4.61 -5.93
N ASN A 104 -4.48 -4.55 -4.75
CA ASN A 104 -5.69 -5.23 -4.41
C ASN A 104 -6.46 -4.44 -3.32
N PRO A 105 -7.75 -4.17 -3.53
CA PRO A 105 -8.60 -3.51 -2.54
C PRO A 105 -8.66 -4.22 -1.18
N ALA A 106 -8.78 -5.56 -1.18
CA ALA A 106 -8.85 -6.35 0.05
C ALA A 106 -7.56 -6.24 0.87
N VAL A 107 -6.40 -6.24 0.20
CA VAL A 107 -5.10 -6.06 0.84
C VAL A 107 -4.98 -4.68 1.47
N SER A 108 -5.41 -3.65 0.74
CA SER A 108 -5.39 -2.25 1.24
C SER A 108 -6.26 -2.09 2.49
N ILE A 109 -7.45 -2.70 2.49
CA ILE A 109 -8.36 -2.70 3.64
C ILE A 109 -7.76 -3.49 4.80
N ALA A 110 -7.25 -4.69 4.56
CA ALA A 110 -6.69 -5.54 5.62
C ALA A 110 -5.49 -4.88 6.31
N LEU A 111 -4.58 -4.26 5.57
CA LEU A 111 -3.45 -3.51 6.12
C LEU A 111 -3.92 -2.30 6.94
N ALA A 112 -5.03 -1.67 6.57
CA ALA A 112 -5.64 -0.61 7.36
C ALA A 112 -6.27 -1.14 8.66
N VAL A 113 -6.92 -2.31 8.63
CA VAL A 113 -7.47 -3.00 9.80
C VAL A 113 -6.37 -3.34 10.81
N VAL A 114 -5.24 -3.88 10.37
CA VAL A 114 -4.10 -4.21 11.25
C VAL A 114 -3.23 -2.99 11.60
N ARG A 115 -3.68 -1.77 11.29
CA ARG A 115 -2.99 -0.48 11.56
C ARG A 115 -1.59 -0.37 10.94
N LYS A 116 -1.36 -1.09 9.83
CA LYS A 116 -0.15 -0.99 9.02
C LYS A 116 -0.29 -0.01 7.85
N PHE A 117 -1.51 0.47 7.58
CA PHE A 117 -1.82 1.44 6.52
C PHE A 117 -2.88 2.46 6.97
N SER A 118 -2.84 3.67 6.41
CA SER A 118 -3.75 4.75 6.77
C SER A 118 -5.12 4.57 6.12
N TRP A 119 -6.19 4.51 6.94
CA TRP A 119 -7.57 4.48 6.45
C TRP A 119 -7.93 5.64 5.51
N LYS A 120 -7.24 6.78 5.61
CA LYS A 120 -7.48 7.94 4.73
C LYS A 120 -6.97 7.71 3.31
N GLU A 121 -5.97 6.86 3.12
CA GLU A 121 -5.37 6.58 1.80
C GLU A 121 -6.09 5.43 1.09
N VAL A 122 -6.79 4.55 1.82
CA VAL A 122 -7.51 3.37 1.28
C VAL A 122 -8.43 3.70 0.10
N PRO A 123 -9.33 4.71 0.16
CA PRO A 123 -10.24 4.97 -0.95
C PRO A 123 -9.52 5.34 -2.25
N MET A 124 -8.41 6.08 -2.16
CA MET A 124 -7.63 6.46 -3.34
C MET A 124 -6.84 5.27 -3.91
N TYR A 125 -6.32 4.39 -3.06
CA TYR A 125 -5.68 3.15 -3.49
C TYR A 125 -6.67 2.24 -4.23
N ILE A 126 -7.88 2.05 -3.66
CA ILE A 126 -8.93 1.26 -4.30
C ILE A 126 -9.29 1.83 -5.67
N LEU A 127 -9.44 3.16 -5.77
CA LEU A 127 -9.74 3.81 -7.05
C LEU A 127 -8.62 3.56 -8.08
N ALA A 128 -7.36 3.72 -7.68
CA ALA A 128 -6.21 3.46 -8.56
C ALA A 128 -6.17 1.99 -9.04
N GLN A 129 -6.42 1.04 -8.14
CA GLN A 129 -6.45 -0.39 -8.45
C GLN A 129 -7.60 -0.75 -9.39
N VAL A 130 -8.81 -0.25 -9.13
CA VAL A 130 -9.99 -0.47 -10.00
C VAL A 130 -9.78 0.13 -11.39
N LEU A 131 -9.19 1.32 -11.48
CA LEU A 131 -8.83 1.93 -12.76
C LEU A 131 -7.78 1.10 -13.50
N GLY A 132 -6.73 0.66 -12.80
CA GLY A 132 -5.68 -0.19 -13.37
C GLY A 132 -6.20 -1.50 -13.93
N SER A 133 -7.03 -2.22 -13.16
CA SER A 133 -7.64 -3.48 -13.62
C SER A 133 -8.61 -3.26 -14.78
N THR A 134 -9.42 -2.20 -14.75
CA THR A 134 -10.35 -1.87 -15.84
C THR A 134 -9.60 -1.58 -17.13
N LEU A 135 -8.53 -0.78 -17.07
CA LEU A 135 -7.71 -0.48 -18.23
C LEU A 135 -7.05 -1.73 -18.80
N ALA A 136 -6.53 -2.62 -17.95
CA ALA A 136 -5.94 -3.88 -18.38
C ALA A 136 -6.96 -4.78 -19.10
N SER A 137 -8.15 -4.93 -18.52
CA SER A 137 -9.25 -5.68 -19.11
C SER A 137 -9.72 -5.11 -20.45
N LEU A 138 -9.77 -3.78 -20.58
CA LEU A 138 -10.09 -3.11 -21.84
C LEU A 138 -9.01 -3.35 -22.90
N THR A 139 -7.73 -3.23 -22.54
CA THR A 139 -6.61 -3.53 -23.46
C THR A 139 -6.70 -4.98 -23.94
N LEU A 140 -6.90 -5.94 -23.04
CA LEU A 140 -7.05 -7.36 -23.41
C LEU A 140 -8.26 -7.58 -24.31
N ARG A 141 -9.40 -6.94 -24.04
CA ARG A 141 -10.59 -7.03 -24.90
C ARG A 141 -10.30 -6.55 -26.33
N VAL A 142 -9.52 -5.48 -26.49
CA VAL A 142 -9.14 -4.97 -27.82
C VAL A 142 -8.15 -5.93 -28.51
N LEU A 143 -7.15 -6.43 -27.79
CA LEU A 143 -6.14 -7.34 -28.35
C LEU A 143 -6.70 -8.72 -28.72
N PHE A 144 -7.68 -9.21 -27.97
CA PHE A 144 -8.29 -10.54 -28.11
C PHE A 144 -9.70 -10.50 -28.73
N HIS A 145 -10.06 -9.41 -29.43
CA HIS A 145 -11.41 -9.19 -29.98
C HIS A 145 -11.85 -10.33 -30.92
N GLU A 146 -10.95 -10.83 -31.76
CA GLU A 146 -11.24 -11.87 -32.76
C GLU A 146 -11.54 -13.25 -32.16
N GLN A 147 -11.17 -13.53 -30.90
CA GLN A 147 -11.37 -14.86 -30.30
C GLN A 147 -12.80 -15.06 -29.74
N GLY A 148 -13.68 -14.06 -29.82
CA GLY A 148 -15.12 -14.16 -29.52
C GLY A 148 -15.50 -14.47 -28.07
N ASN A 149 -14.58 -15.00 -27.26
CA ASN A 149 -14.82 -15.50 -25.91
C ASN A 149 -13.85 -14.87 -24.90
N ILE A 150 -14.19 -13.64 -24.48
CA ILE A 150 -13.52 -12.83 -23.45
C ILE A 150 -13.83 -13.28 -22.00
N GLN A 151 -14.47 -14.43 -21.80
CA GLN A 151 -14.84 -14.94 -20.47
C GLN A 151 -13.67 -14.94 -19.46
N PRO A 152 -12.40 -15.26 -19.83
CA PRO A 152 -11.30 -15.24 -18.85
C PRO A 152 -10.93 -13.87 -18.27
N ILE A 153 -11.50 -12.76 -18.79
CA ILE A 153 -11.31 -11.40 -18.26
C ILE A 153 -12.30 -11.12 -17.10
N VAL A 154 -13.37 -11.90 -16.99
CA VAL A 154 -14.38 -11.78 -15.95
C VAL A 154 -14.35 -13.03 -15.07
N ASN A 155 -14.51 -12.86 -13.76
CA ASN A 155 -14.61 -14.01 -12.85
C ASN A 155 -15.94 -14.73 -13.11
N GLN A 156 -15.87 -16.01 -13.46
CA GLN A 156 -17.03 -16.88 -13.68
C GLN A 156 -16.75 -18.25 -13.04
N TYR A 157 -17.78 -18.85 -12.44
CA TYR A 157 -17.77 -20.24 -12.00
C TYR A 157 -18.43 -21.11 -13.08
N SER A 158 -18.09 -22.40 -13.10
CA SER A 158 -18.60 -23.36 -14.09
C SER A 158 -19.79 -24.14 -13.54
N ASP A 159 -20.76 -24.48 -14.38
CA ASP A 159 -21.83 -25.40 -14.02
C ASP A 159 -21.23 -26.77 -13.60
N PRO A 160 -21.68 -27.41 -12.51
CA PRO A 160 -22.92 -27.16 -11.74
C PRO A 160 -22.72 -26.36 -10.43
N THR A 161 -21.65 -25.59 -10.28
CA THR A 161 -21.37 -24.85 -9.03
C THR A 161 -22.48 -23.85 -8.74
N SER A 162 -23.03 -23.88 -7.52
CA SER A 162 -24.08 -22.94 -7.09
C SER A 162 -23.49 -21.60 -6.61
N ASP A 163 -24.27 -20.53 -6.64
CA ASP A 163 -23.86 -19.20 -6.16
C ASP A 163 -23.32 -19.23 -4.71
N LEU A 164 -23.97 -20.02 -3.84
CA LEU A 164 -23.54 -20.18 -2.46
C LEU A 164 -22.18 -20.87 -2.37
N GLU A 165 -21.95 -21.89 -3.19
CA GLU A 165 -20.68 -22.61 -3.24
C GLU A 165 -19.56 -21.71 -3.79
N ALA A 166 -19.85 -20.91 -4.81
CA ALA A 166 -18.90 -19.92 -5.35
C ALA A 166 -18.50 -18.88 -4.30
N ILE A 167 -19.46 -18.37 -3.52
CA ILE A 167 -19.18 -17.44 -2.41
C ILE A 167 -18.29 -18.08 -1.34
N VAL A 168 -18.54 -19.35 -1.00
CA VAL A 168 -17.71 -20.09 -0.03
C VAL A 168 -16.29 -20.26 -0.55
N TRP A 169 -16.11 -20.61 -1.84
CA TRP A 169 -14.79 -20.68 -2.46
C TRP A 169 -14.07 -19.34 -2.44
N GLU A 170 -14.76 -18.26 -2.82
CA GLU A 170 -14.18 -16.91 -2.82
C GLU A 170 -13.77 -16.47 -1.41
N PHE A 171 -14.57 -16.77 -0.39
CA PHE A 171 -14.21 -16.53 1.01
C PHE A 171 -12.97 -17.30 1.43
N ILE A 172 -12.89 -18.61 1.13
CA ILE A 172 -11.75 -19.45 1.50
C ILE A 172 -10.47 -18.98 0.82
N ILE A 173 -10.51 -18.73 -0.49
CA ILE A 173 -9.34 -18.27 -1.27
C ILE A 173 -8.89 -16.90 -0.79
N THR A 174 -9.81 -15.97 -0.56
CA THR A 174 -9.50 -14.62 -0.04
C THR A 174 -8.95 -14.70 1.38
N PHE A 175 -9.48 -15.58 2.23
CA PHE A 175 -8.96 -15.80 3.58
C PHE A 175 -7.52 -16.32 3.54
N ILE A 176 -7.22 -17.30 2.69
CA ILE A 176 -5.86 -17.84 2.54
C ILE A 176 -4.92 -16.76 2.01
N LEU A 177 -5.31 -16.04 0.95
CA LEU A 177 -4.53 -14.92 0.41
C LEU A 177 -4.23 -13.89 1.51
N MET A 178 -5.25 -13.51 2.29
CA MET A 178 -5.08 -12.52 3.33
C MET A 178 -4.27 -13.02 4.52
N PHE A 179 -4.45 -14.28 4.90
CA PHE A 179 -3.65 -14.93 5.94
C PHE A 179 -2.16 -14.93 5.55
N THR A 180 -1.83 -15.28 4.30
CA THR A 180 -0.47 -15.25 3.78
C THR A 180 0.09 -13.83 3.78
N ILE A 181 -0.66 -12.84 3.30
CA ILE A 181 -0.21 -11.45 3.25
C ILE A 181 0.00 -10.87 4.65
N CYS A 182 -0.94 -11.09 5.57
CA CYS A 182 -0.79 -10.68 6.96
C CYS A 182 0.38 -11.39 7.63
N GLY A 183 0.58 -12.70 7.40
CA GLY A 183 1.73 -13.45 7.90
C GLY A 183 3.06 -12.87 7.45
N VAL A 184 3.19 -12.53 6.16
CA VAL A 184 4.42 -11.93 5.60
C VAL A 184 4.59 -10.47 6.03
N ALA A 185 3.51 -9.69 6.11
CA ALA A 185 3.56 -8.27 6.47
C ALA A 185 3.72 -8.01 7.97
N THR A 186 3.38 -8.98 8.82
CA THR A 186 3.45 -8.86 10.27
C THR A 186 4.66 -9.55 10.90
N ASP A 187 5.42 -10.36 10.15
CA ASP A 187 6.62 -11.01 10.68
C ASP A 187 7.70 -9.97 11.03
N PRO A 188 8.04 -9.79 12.32
CA PRO A 188 9.10 -8.88 12.76
C PRO A 188 10.49 -9.33 12.33
N ARG A 189 10.67 -10.59 11.89
CA ARG A 189 11.97 -11.17 11.51
C ARG A 189 12.45 -10.75 10.12
N ALA A 190 11.61 -10.04 9.35
CA ALA A 190 11.98 -9.47 8.05
C ALA A 190 12.61 -8.07 8.16
N VAL A 191 12.61 -7.45 9.35
CA VAL A 191 13.30 -6.18 9.63
C VAL A 191 14.57 -6.46 10.41
N TRP A 192 15.58 -7.01 9.73
CA TRP A 192 16.95 -7.06 10.26
C TRP A 192 17.65 -5.71 10.03
N SER A 193 17.44 -4.78 10.96
CA SER A 193 18.36 -3.70 11.37
C SER A 193 17.61 -2.92 12.45
N GLU A 194 18.03 -2.83 13.70
CA GLU A 194 19.25 -2.18 14.17
C GLU A 194 19.63 -2.73 15.56
N LEU A 195 20.78 -3.37 15.69
CA LEU A 195 21.45 -3.63 16.97
C LEU A 195 22.96 -3.77 16.71
N HIS A 196 23.61 -2.74 16.18
CA HIS A 196 25.06 -2.53 16.23
C HIS A 196 25.31 -1.05 16.50
#